data_AF-A0A519Y9S6-F1
#
_entry.id   AF-A0A519Y9S6-F1
#
_cell.length_a   1.000
_cell.length_b   1.000
_cell.length_c   1.000
_cell.angle_alpha   90.00
_cell.angle_beta   90.00
_cell.angle_gamma   90.00
#
_symmetry.space_group_name_H-M   'P 1'
#
loop_
_entity.id
_entity.type
_entity.pdbx_description
1 polymer ?
#
loop_
_entity_poly.entity_id
_entity_poly.type
_entity_poly.pdbx_seq_one_letter_code
_entity_poly.pdbx_strand_id
1 'polypeptide(L)' 'MINEQKTNRQQRVIGRLAPTPSGFLHLGNAVNFVLTWLLVRRAGGTLHLRIDDLDRA' A
#
# COMPACT_ATOMS: atom_id res chain seq x y z
N MET A 1 30.41 -26.83 -9.33
CA MET A 1 30.09 -25.91 -8.22
C MET A 1 29.29 -24.74 -8.79
N ILE A 2 27.97 -24.85 -8.85
CA ILE A 2 27.08 -23.75 -9.25
C ILE A 2 26.34 -23.26 -8.01
N ASN A 3 26.49 -21.97 -7.70
CA ASN A 3 26.07 -21.37 -6.45
C ASN A 3 24.58 -21.00 -6.53
N GLU A 4 23.75 -21.73 -5.79
CA GLU A 4 22.31 -21.51 -5.72
C GLU A 4 22.02 -20.36 -4.75
N GLN A 5 22.15 -19.13 -5.25
CA GLN A 5 21.73 -17.92 -4.54
C GLN A 5 20.20 -17.89 -4.49
N LYS A 6 19.61 -18.67 -3.58
CA LYS A 6 18.21 -18.54 -3.19
C LYS A 6 18.04 -17.15 -2.60
N THR A 7 17.57 -16.22 -3.43
CA THR A 7 17.14 -14.91 -2.98
C THR A 7 16.03 -15.14 -1.94
N ASN A 8 16.38 -14.95 -0.67
CA ASN A 8 15.44 -15.06 0.44
C ASN A 8 14.51 -13.84 0.36
N ARG A 9 13.56 -13.88 -0.58
CA ARG A 9 12.41 -12.97 -0.60
C ARG A 9 11.50 -13.41 0.54
N GLN A 10 11.85 -13.02 1.76
CA GLN A 10 10.87 -12.85 2.83
C GLN A 10 9.72 -12.07 2.19
N GLN A 11 8.58 -12.74 1.96
CA GLN A 11 7.40 -12.14 1.33
C GLN A 11 6.86 -11.10 2.31
N ARG A 12 7.42 -9.90 2.26
CA ARG A 12 6.93 -8.76 3.02
C ARG A 12 5.56 -8.39 2.47
N VAL A 13 4.59 -8.19 3.36
CA VAL A 13 3.24 -7.76 3.00
C VAL A 13 3.34 -6.40 2.31
N ILE A 14 2.75 -6.27 1.12
CA ILE A 14 2.68 -4.99 0.40
C ILE A 14 1.21 -4.57 0.34
N GLY A 15 0.88 -3.46 0.99
CA GLY A 15 -0.45 -2.85 0.89
C GLY A 15 -0.45 -1.66 -0.06
N ARG A 16 -1.64 -1.30 -0.57
CA ARG A 16 -1.84 -0.16 -1.46
C ARG A 16 -3.08 0.63 -1.07
N LEU A 17 -2.93 1.94 -0.91
CA LEU A 17 -4.02 2.92 -0.86
C LEU A 17 -4.11 3.59 -2.23
N ALA A 18 -5.25 3.48 -2.89
CA ALA A 18 -5.50 4.08 -4.20
C ALA A 18 -6.90 4.73 -4.23
N PRO A 19 -7.11 5.87 -3.55
CA PRO A 19 -8.38 6.59 -3.62
C PRO A 19 -8.59 7.17 -5.03
N THR A 20 -9.80 7.01 -5.56
CA THR A 20 -10.27 7.73 -6.75
C THR A 20 -10.59 9.18 -6.35
N PRO A 21 -10.14 10.20 -7.10
CA PRO A 21 -10.38 11.62 -6.78
C PRO A 21 -11.82 12.06 -7.13
N SER A 22 -12.85 11.26 -6.84
CA SER A 22 -14.24 11.59 -7.14
C SER A 22 -14.88 12.61 -6.16
N GLY A 23 -14.07 13.28 -5.34
CA GLY A 23 -14.50 14.24 -4.31
C GLY A 23 -13.52 14.39 -3.14
N PHE A 24 -13.94 15.09 -2.08
CA PHE A 24 -13.13 15.29 -0.87
C PHE A 24 -12.93 13.99 -0.08
N LEU A 25 -11.81 13.91 0.63
CA LEU A 25 -11.53 12.81 1.54
C LEU A 25 -12.54 12.82 2.70
N HIS A 26 -13.34 11.77 2.82
CA HIS A 26 -14.32 11.62 3.91
C HIS A 26 -13.83 10.67 5.01
N LEU A 27 -14.53 10.66 6.15
CA LEU A 27 -14.17 9.85 7.32
C LEU A 27 -14.00 8.36 7.00
N GLY A 28 -14.85 7.79 6.15
CA GLY A 28 -14.71 6.41 5.68
C GLY A 28 -13.34 6.10 5.05
N ASN A 29 -12.79 7.03 4.25
CA ASN A 29 -11.47 6.85 3.65
C ASN A 29 -10.37 6.97 4.71
N ALA A 30 -10.50 7.90 5.66
CA ALA A 30 -9.55 8.05 6.76
C ALA A 30 -9.47 6.76 7.61
N VAL A 31 -10.63 6.19 7.98
CA VAL A 31 -10.69 4.92 8.72
C VAL A 31 -10.04 3.79 7.92
N ASN A 32 -10.36 3.67 6.63
CA ASN A 32 -9.78 2.63 5.77
C ASN A 32 -8.26 2.78 5.62
N PHE A 33 -7.75 4.02 5.52
CA PHE A 33 -6.33 4.30 5.39
C PHE A 33 -5.57 3.91 6.65
N VAL A 34 -6.09 4.30 7.82
CA VAL A 34 -5.50 3.96 9.12
C VAL A 34 -5.51 2.45 9.36
N LEU A 35 -6.62 1.77 9.05
CA LEU A 35 -6.74 0.32 9.20
C LEU A 35 -5.73 -0.42 8.31
N THR A 36 -5.65 -0.04 7.03
CA THR A 36 -4.70 -0.65 6.08
C THR A 36 -3.26 -0.41 6.52
N TRP A 37 -2.95 0.80 6.98
CA TRP A 37 -1.63 1.13 7.51
C TRP A 37 -1.25 0.29 8.72
N LEU A 38 -2.15 0.13 9.69
CA LEU A 38 -1.91 -0.66 10.89
C LEU A 38 -1.66 -2.14 10.54
N LEU A 39 -2.45 -2.71 9.63
CA LEU A 39 -2.32 -4.10 9.18
C LEU A 39 -0.96 -4.36 8.51
N VAL A 40 -0.55 -3.49 7.59
CA VAL A 40 0.73 -3.60 6.89
C VAL A 40 1.90 -3.41 7.84
N ARG A 41 1.81 -2.41 8.74
CA ARG A 41 2.84 -2.15 9.75
C ARG A 41 3.00 -3.32 10.71
N ARG A 42 1.89 -3.92 11.18
CA ARG A 42 1.92 -5.10 12.05
C ARG A 42 2.60 -6.30 11.39
N ALA A 43 2.48 -6.42 10.07
CA ALA A 43 3.12 -7.49 9.29
C ALA A 43 4.57 -7.18 8.87
N GLY A 44 5.18 -6.07 9.33
CA GLY A 44 6.52 -5.65 8.89
C GLY A 44 6.59 -5.34 7.40
N GLY A 45 5.45 -4.97 6.81
CA GLY A 45 5.28 -4.76 5.39
C GLY A 45 5.51 -3.31 4.94
N THR A 46 5.28 -3.08 3.65
CA THR A 46 5.38 -1.76 3.02
C THR A 46 4.01 -1.32 2.51
N LEU A 47 3.63 -0.06 2.78
CA LEU A 47 2.38 0.52 2.29
C LEU A 47 2.69 1.54 1.18
N HIS A 48 2.08 1.40 0.01
CA HIS A 48 2.18 2.37 -1.08
C HIS A 48 0.91 3.22 -1.17
N LEU A 49 1.08 4.53 -1.27
CA LEU A 49 0.01 5.47 -1.59
C LEU A 49 0.09 5.84 -3.08
N ARG A 50 -1.00 5.62 -3.81
CA ARG A 50 -1.18 6.08 -5.19
C ARG A 50 -2.33 7.08 -5.20
N ILE A 51 -2.01 8.32 -5.53
CA ILE A 51 -3.01 9.33 -5.84
C ILE A 51 -3.13 9.34 -7.35
N ASP A 52 -4.31 9.02 -7.85
CA ASP A 52 -4.60 9.00 -9.28
C ASP A 52 -5.09 10.39 -9.67
N ASP A 53 -4.16 11.31 -9.95
CA ASP A 53 -4.49 12.67 -10.37
C ASP A 53 -4.77 12.69 -11.89
N LEU A 54 -5.91 12.13 -12.27
CA LEU A 54 -6.37 12.08 -13.66
C LEU A 54 -7.25 13.28 -14.04
N ASP A 55 -7.38 14.27 -13.15
CA ASP A 55 -8.14 15.49 -13.40
C ASP A 55 -7.27 16.50 -14.17
N ARG A 56 -7.10 16.23 -15.47
CA ARG A 56 -6.80 17.30 -16.41
C ARG A 56 -8.12 18.02 -16.71
N ALA A 57 -8.34 19.14 -16.03
CA ALA A 57 -9.32 20.14 -16.45
C ALA A 57 -9.06 20.64 -17.88
#